data_AF-A0A5E4EGC0-F1
#
_entry.id   AF-A0A5E4EGC0-F1
#
_cell.length_a   1.000
_cell.length_b   1.000
_cell.length_c   1.000
_cell.angle_alpha   90.00
_cell.angle_beta   90.00
_cell.angle_gamma   90.00
#
_symmetry.space_group_name_H-M   'P 1'
#
loop_
_entity.id
_entity.type
_entity.pdbx_description
1 polymer ?
#
loop_
_entity_poly.entity_id
_entity_poly.type
_entity_poly.pdbx_seq_one_letter_code
_entity_poly.pdbx_strand_id
1 'polypeptide(L)'
;MEARVFPLTCTALPLSPASSSSSHGRLWPSPFKPKHAPKTVLRKSMNKEEPLLEGLPKEYYDDEWQARQREKTKELHQRRQEEDEEEERKVEEYREIGMRLKGYPEEDVRKARKLISSFIRAAEEVEEKIEEAAEKGELTELVLMVIWNRLDLARRDEEKDVIRSLDLLYRRVEAEILKREATPAMRLLNDLLNMHDGYDGEGWLKECKKRMVDTFPREDPFSILVPEGFDIDKHQGPLRLPLEADDVLLRVDFVREVDALLQEVRAEQNEVQNAQGLDAESIASRLKQQEKQRAIRLVEAILDLAINLKW
;
A
#
# COMPACT_ATOMS: atom_id res chain seq x y z
N MET A 1 -23.71 13.21 2.30
CA MET A 1 -23.54 11.74 2.41
C MET A 1 -24.74 11.09 1.76
N GLU A 2 -24.61 10.66 0.50
CA GLU A 2 -25.63 9.86 -0.18
C GLU A 2 -24.95 8.59 -0.70
N ALA A 3 -25.25 7.45 -0.08
CA ALA A 3 -24.75 6.15 -0.46
C ALA A 3 -25.64 5.58 -1.58
N ARG A 4 -25.13 5.49 -2.80
CA ARG A 4 -25.76 4.73 -3.88
C ARG A 4 -25.40 3.26 -3.73
N VAL A 5 -26.36 2.48 -3.23
CA VAL A 5 -26.34 1.02 -3.21
C VAL A 5 -26.73 0.51 -4.59
N PHE A 6 -25.83 -0.19 -5.27
CA PHE A 6 -26.16 -0.98 -6.46
C PHE A 6 -26.39 -2.45 -6.04
N PRO A 7 -27.57 -3.06 -6.35
CA PRO A 7 -27.81 -4.46 -6.07
C PRO A 7 -27.30 -5.33 -7.24
N LEU A 8 -26.39 -6.25 -6.97
CA LEU A 8 -26.00 -7.28 -7.93
C LEU A 8 -27.01 -8.43 -7.90
N THR A 9 -27.70 -8.61 -9.01
CA THR A 9 -28.59 -9.72 -9.34
C THR A 9 -27.85 -11.04 -9.40
N CYS A 10 -28.21 -12.00 -8.53
CA CYS A 10 -27.78 -13.39 -8.64
C CYS A 10 -28.64 -14.14 -9.66
N THR A 11 -28.06 -14.52 -10.80
CA THR A 11 -28.62 -15.58 -11.65
C THR A 11 -28.16 -16.93 -11.14
N ALA A 12 -29.11 -17.73 -10.69
CA ALA A 12 -28.92 -19.10 -10.26
C ALA A 12 -29.05 -20.09 -11.43
N LEU A 13 -28.45 -21.28 -11.21
CA LEU A 13 -28.71 -22.63 -11.77
C LEU A 13 -27.64 -23.18 -12.73
N PRO A 14 -27.47 -24.53 -12.85
CA PRO A 14 -27.96 -25.62 -12.00
C PRO A 14 -26.88 -26.66 -11.58
N LEU A 15 -27.17 -27.35 -10.48
CA LEU A 15 -26.61 -28.65 -10.11
C LEU A 15 -26.86 -29.70 -11.20
N SER A 16 -25.90 -30.59 -11.45
CA SER A 16 -26.16 -32.01 -11.72
C SER A 16 -24.92 -32.91 -11.61
N PRO A 17 -25.11 -34.23 -11.40
CA PRO A 17 -24.22 -35.09 -10.61
C PRO A 17 -23.58 -36.26 -11.40
N ALA A 18 -22.55 -36.89 -10.83
CA ALA A 18 -22.21 -38.33 -10.92
C ALA A 18 -20.84 -38.53 -10.24
N SER A 19 -20.70 -39.25 -9.12
CA SER A 19 -20.84 -40.70 -8.88
C SER A 19 -19.70 -41.56 -9.44
N SER A 20 -19.13 -42.34 -8.50
CA SER A 20 -18.32 -43.56 -8.64
C SER A 20 -16.78 -43.39 -8.67
N SER A 21 -15.95 -44.22 -8.04
CA SER A 21 -16.07 -45.12 -6.87
C SER A 21 -14.69 -45.76 -6.61
N SER A 22 -14.37 -45.99 -5.34
CA SER A 22 -13.38 -46.94 -4.79
C SER A 22 -11.91 -46.60 -5.08
N SER A 23 -10.95 -46.78 -4.18
CA SER A 23 -10.82 -47.71 -3.05
C SER A 23 -9.73 -47.17 -2.12
N HIS A 24 -9.85 -47.31 -0.79
CA HIS A 24 -8.74 -47.71 0.10
C HIS A 24 -9.24 -47.99 1.53
N GLY A 25 -8.93 -49.21 1.99
CA GLY A 25 -8.71 -49.67 3.37
C GLY A 25 -9.52 -49.09 4.53
N ARG A 26 -10.55 -49.83 4.96
CA ARG A 26 -11.11 -49.72 6.33
C ARG A 26 -10.21 -50.48 7.31
N LEU A 27 -9.71 -49.78 8.33
CA LEU A 27 -9.31 -50.38 9.60
C LEU A 27 -10.26 -49.83 10.67
N TRP A 28 -11.09 -50.71 11.23
CA TRP A 28 -11.95 -50.43 12.37
C TRP A 28 -11.13 -50.44 13.67
N PRO A 29 -11.33 -49.48 14.59
CA PRO A 29 -11.05 -49.70 16.00
C PRO A 29 -12.28 -50.34 16.67
N SER A 30 -12.03 -51.46 17.34
CA SER A 30 -12.95 -52.17 18.24
C SER A 30 -13.47 -51.25 19.37
N PRO A 31 -14.74 -51.36 19.79
CA PRO A 31 -15.24 -50.67 20.97
C PRO A 31 -14.81 -51.44 22.23
N PHE A 32 -13.82 -50.93 22.95
CA PHE A 32 -13.53 -51.38 24.31
C PHE A 32 -14.69 -50.98 25.22
N LYS A 33 -15.46 -51.98 25.66
CA LYS A 33 -16.46 -51.85 26.73
C LYS A 33 -15.75 -51.68 28.08
N PRO A 34 -15.95 -50.60 28.85
CA PRO A 34 -15.59 -50.61 30.25
C PRO A 34 -16.71 -51.33 31.04
N LYS A 35 -16.42 -52.54 31.53
CA LYS A 35 -17.21 -53.15 32.62
C LYS A 35 -16.77 -52.51 33.93
N HIS A 36 -17.46 -51.47 34.39
CA HIS A 36 -17.41 -51.09 35.80
C HIS A 36 -18.82 -50.88 36.35
N ALA A 37 -19.14 -51.68 37.38
CA ALA A 37 -20.34 -51.58 38.18
C ALA A 37 -20.39 -50.23 38.95
N PRO A 38 -21.57 -49.70 39.30
CA PRO A 38 -21.68 -48.47 40.06
C PRO A 38 -21.17 -48.73 41.49
N LYS A 39 -19.99 -48.21 41.82
CA LYS A 39 -19.55 -48.10 43.20
C LYS A 39 -20.33 -46.96 43.85
N THR A 40 -21.19 -47.36 44.78
CA THR A 40 -21.84 -46.57 45.81
C THR A 40 -20.96 -45.39 46.25
N VAL A 41 -21.50 -44.18 46.18
CA VAL A 41 -20.88 -42.97 46.72
C VAL A 41 -20.80 -43.14 48.24
N LEU A 42 -19.64 -43.60 48.72
CA LEU A 42 -19.33 -43.60 50.14
C LEU A 42 -18.93 -42.18 50.54
N ARG A 43 -19.88 -41.47 51.14
CA ARG A 43 -19.67 -40.20 51.84
C ARG A 43 -18.67 -40.46 52.99
N LYS A 44 -17.37 -40.24 52.75
CA LYS A 44 -16.32 -40.39 53.78
C LYS A 44 -16.40 -39.18 54.71
N SER A 45 -17.13 -39.34 55.82
CA SER A 45 -17.00 -38.48 57.00
C SER A 45 -15.58 -38.61 57.55
N MET A 46 -14.94 -37.48 57.83
CA MET A 46 -13.61 -37.43 58.42
C MET A 46 -13.59 -38.14 59.77
N ASN A 47 -12.90 -39.28 59.83
CA ASN A 47 -12.41 -39.82 61.09
C ASN A 47 -10.94 -39.41 61.19
N LYS A 48 -10.62 -38.75 62.30
CA LYS A 48 -9.26 -38.36 62.70
C LYS A 48 -8.38 -39.62 62.76
N GLU A 49 -7.09 -39.41 62.42
CA GLU A 49 -5.99 -40.37 62.47
C GLU A 49 -5.86 -41.26 61.22
N GLU A 50 -5.40 -40.66 60.12
CA GLU A 50 -4.74 -41.42 59.05
C GLU A 50 -3.31 -41.75 59.51
N PRO A 51 -2.85 -43.01 59.40
CA PRO A 51 -1.47 -43.37 59.70
C PRO A 51 -0.56 -42.62 58.72
N LEU A 52 0.41 -41.87 59.26
CA LEU A 52 1.47 -41.21 58.50
C LEU A 52 2.09 -42.25 57.55
N LEU A 53 1.87 -42.08 56.25
CA LEU A 53 2.55 -42.85 55.21
C LEU A 53 4.05 -42.63 55.37
N GLU A 54 4.72 -43.66 55.89
CA GLU A 54 6.14 -43.68 56.22
C GLU A 54 6.95 -43.60 54.92
N GLY A 55 7.54 -42.41 54.66
CA GLY A 55 8.36 -42.14 53.48
C GLY A 55 8.08 -40.83 52.75
N LEU A 56 7.00 -40.11 53.08
CA LEU A 56 6.75 -38.77 52.54
C LEU A 56 7.37 -37.68 53.44
N PRO A 57 7.99 -36.63 52.84
CA PRO A 57 8.52 -35.48 53.59
C PRO A 57 7.47 -34.88 54.54
N LYS A 58 7.88 -34.44 55.73
CA LYS A 58 6.99 -33.94 56.80
C LYS A 58 6.14 -32.76 56.32
N GLU A 59 6.68 -31.98 55.40
CA GLU A 59 6.06 -30.83 54.75
C GLU A 59 4.82 -31.22 53.92
N TYR A 60 4.67 -32.50 53.55
CA TYR A 60 3.49 -32.97 52.82
C TYR A 60 2.22 -32.98 53.68
N TYR A 61 2.33 -33.08 55.00
CA TYR A 61 1.17 -33.04 55.92
C TYR A 61 0.84 -31.63 56.41
N ASP A 62 1.65 -30.63 56.04
CA ASP A 62 1.35 -29.24 56.32
C ASP A 62 0.34 -28.73 55.28
N ASP A 63 -0.91 -28.54 55.71
CA ASP A 63 -2.00 -28.05 54.86
C ASP A 63 -1.65 -26.72 54.17
N GLU A 64 -0.88 -25.86 54.85
CA GLU A 64 -0.35 -24.62 54.29
C GLU A 64 0.69 -24.85 53.19
N TRP A 65 1.53 -25.88 53.32
CA TRP A 65 2.51 -26.24 52.30
C TRP A 65 1.82 -26.82 51.06
N GLN A 66 0.83 -27.70 51.26
CA GLN A 66 0.01 -28.23 50.16
C GLN A 66 -0.78 -27.11 49.44
N ALA A 67 -1.34 -26.16 50.20
CA ALA A 67 -2.02 -25.00 49.64
C ALA A 67 -1.08 -24.15 48.79
N ARG A 68 0.14 -23.87 49.28
CA ARG A 68 1.18 -23.15 48.52
C ARG A 68 1.62 -23.89 47.27
N GLN A 69 1.67 -25.23 47.26
CA GLN A 69 1.97 -26.00 46.04
C GLN A 69 0.82 -25.94 45.02
N ARG A 70 -0.44 -25.97 45.48
CA ARG A 70 -1.62 -25.81 44.61
C ARG A 70 -1.69 -24.40 44.03
N GLU A 71 -1.37 -23.38 44.81
CA GLU A 71 -1.28 -21.99 44.35
C GLU A 71 -0.16 -21.83 43.33
N LYS A 72 1.06 -22.33 43.59
CA LYS A 72 2.16 -22.32 42.61
C LYS A 72 1.80 -23.00 41.29
N THR A 73 1.05 -24.11 41.34
CA THR A 73 0.60 -24.82 40.14
C THR A 73 -0.45 -24.02 39.37
N LYS A 74 -1.35 -23.33 40.08
CA LYS A 74 -2.35 -22.42 39.48
C LYS A 74 -1.69 -21.20 38.86
N GLU A 75 -0.73 -20.58 39.54
CA GLU A 75 0.04 -19.45 39.01
C GLU A 75 0.84 -19.84 37.76
N LEU A 76 1.47 -21.01 37.75
CA LEU A 76 2.15 -21.53 36.56
C LEU A 76 1.18 -21.79 35.40
N HIS A 77 -0.02 -22.30 35.68
CA HIS A 77 -1.04 -22.49 34.65
C HIS A 77 -1.60 -21.17 34.14
N GLN A 78 -1.80 -20.17 35.01
CA GLN A 78 -2.22 -18.83 34.61
C GLN A 78 -1.16 -18.16 33.73
N ARG A 79 0.11 -18.24 34.11
CA ARG A 79 1.20 -17.73 33.27
C ARG A 79 1.26 -18.40 31.90
N ARG A 80 1.10 -19.73 31.85
CA ARG A 80 1.01 -20.45 30.57
C ARG A 80 -0.19 -20.02 29.74
N GLN A 81 -1.35 -19.81 30.37
CA GLN A 81 -2.53 -19.32 29.67
C GLN A 81 -2.34 -17.89 29.15
N GLU A 82 -1.72 -17.01 29.93
CA GLU A 82 -1.38 -15.64 29.50
C GLU A 82 -0.38 -15.65 28.34
N GLU A 83 0.64 -16.52 28.40
CA GLU A 83 1.61 -16.74 27.32
C GLU A 83 0.92 -17.30 26.06
N ASP A 84 0.07 -18.31 26.19
CA ASP A 84 -0.70 -18.91 25.10
C ASP A 84 -1.63 -17.87 24.45
N GLU A 85 -2.31 -17.03 25.26
CA GLU A 85 -3.17 -15.93 24.77
C GLU A 85 -2.36 -14.85 24.04
N GLU A 86 -1.15 -14.52 24.51
CA GLU A 86 -0.24 -13.60 23.82
C GLU A 86 0.25 -14.16 22.49
N GLU A 87 0.57 -15.45 22.45
CA GLU A 87 0.94 -16.15 21.22
C GLU A 87 -0.24 -16.21 20.25
N GLU A 88 -1.44 -16.52 20.72
CA GLU A 88 -2.66 -16.52 19.91
C GLU A 88 -2.96 -15.12 19.34
N ARG A 89 -2.80 -14.06 20.14
CA ARG A 89 -2.94 -12.67 19.67
C ARG A 89 -1.97 -12.38 18.53
N LYS A 90 -0.69 -12.73 18.68
CA LYS A 90 0.32 -12.56 17.62
C LYS A 90 -0.06 -13.35 16.37
N VAL A 91 -0.42 -14.63 16.51
CA VAL A 91 -0.79 -15.49 15.38
C VAL A 91 -2.00 -14.94 14.61
N GLU A 92 -3.04 -14.48 15.32
CA GLU A 92 -4.23 -13.91 14.69
C GLU A 92 -3.90 -12.61 13.95
N GLU A 93 -3.01 -11.78 14.51
CA GLU A 93 -2.50 -10.60 13.84
C GLU A 93 -1.74 -10.94 12.54
N TYR A 94 -0.85 -11.94 12.52
CA TYR A 94 -0.15 -12.37 11.29
C TYR A 94 -1.12 -12.95 10.27
N ARG A 95 -2.13 -13.68 10.74
CA ARG A 95 -3.20 -14.24 9.92
C ARG A 95 -4.04 -13.16 9.26
N GLU A 96 -4.37 -12.09 9.98
CA GLU A 96 -5.09 -10.93 9.46
C GLU A 96 -4.32 -10.28 8.30
N ILE A 97 -3.03 -10.03 8.47
CA ILE A 97 -2.17 -9.49 7.40
C ILE A 97 -2.17 -10.42 6.17
N GLY A 98 -2.07 -11.73 6.38
CA GLY A 98 -2.10 -12.72 5.30
C GLY A 98 -3.43 -12.77 4.54
N MET A 99 -4.54 -12.42 5.20
CA MET A 99 -5.88 -12.43 4.60
C MET A 99 -6.22 -11.19 3.77
N ARG A 100 -5.52 -10.05 3.95
CA ARG A 100 -5.82 -8.78 3.23
C ARG A 100 -5.75 -8.91 1.71
N LEU A 101 -4.87 -9.76 1.19
CA LEU A 101 -4.69 -9.97 -0.26
C LEU A 101 -5.63 -11.05 -0.85
N LYS A 102 -6.47 -11.69 -0.03
CA LYS A 102 -7.34 -12.81 -0.46
C LYS A 102 -8.51 -12.38 -1.37
N GLY A 103 -8.80 -11.08 -1.43
CA GLY A 103 -9.84 -10.52 -2.31
C GLY A 103 -9.41 -10.27 -3.76
N TYR A 104 -8.12 -10.42 -4.08
CA TYR A 104 -7.57 -10.15 -5.40
C TYR A 104 -7.31 -11.44 -6.20
N PRO A 105 -7.26 -11.39 -7.54
CA PRO A 105 -6.90 -12.54 -8.36
C PRO A 105 -5.54 -13.12 -7.94
N GLU A 106 -5.50 -14.41 -7.61
CA GLU A 106 -4.28 -15.06 -7.09
C GLU A 106 -3.11 -15.00 -8.08
N GLU A 107 -3.40 -15.00 -9.38
CA GLU A 107 -2.41 -14.90 -10.44
C GLU A 107 -1.68 -13.56 -10.41
N ASP A 108 -2.41 -12.47 -10.21
CA ASP A 108 -1.84 -11.12 -10.20
C ASP A 108 -1.10 -10.85 -8.90
N VAL A 109 -1.59 -11.36 -7.77
CA VAL A 109 -0.85 -11.35 -6.50
C VAL A 109 0.46 -12.12 -6.64
N ARG A 110 0.45 -13.27 -7.33
CA ARG A 110 1.65 -14.08 -7.56
C ARG A 110 2.65 -13.37 -8.48
N LYS A 111 2.18 -12.72 -9.54
CA LYS A 111 3.02 -11.87 -10.41
C LYS A 111 3.64 -10.71 -9.63
N ALA A 112 2.84 -9.96 -8.88
CA ALA A 112 3.30 -8.86 -8.04
C ALA A 112 4.37 -9.31 -7.01
N ARG A 113 4.13 -10.42 -6.32
CA ARG A 113 5.13 -11.03 -5.41
C ARG A 113 6.43 -11.38 -6.12
N LYS A 114 6.36 -11.92 -7.34
CA LYS A 114 7.52 -12.27 -8.15
C LYS A 114 8.29 -11.01 -8.59
N LEU A 115 7.60 -9.95 -8.98
CA LEU A 115 8.20 -8.66 -9.35
C LEU A 115 8.96 -8.04 -8.17
N ILE A 116 8.33 -7.96 -7.00
CA ILE A 116 8.98 -7.40 -5.80
C ILE A 116 10.20 -8.24 -5.40
N SER A 117 10.09 -9.56 -5.46
CA SER A 117 11.24 -10.44 -5.24
C SER A 117 12.34 -10.24 -6.29
N SER A 118 12.00 -9.89 -7.53
CA SER A 118 12.98 -9.56 -8.56
C SER A 118 13.67 -8.23 -8.32
N PHE A 119 12.95 -7.21 -7.84
CA PHE A 119 13.50 -5.90 -7.46
C PHE A 119 14.47 -6.03 -6.29
N ILE A 120 14.09 -6.74 -5.23
CA ILE A 120 14.97 -6.99 -4.07
C ILE A 120 16.23 -7.74 -4.51
N ARG A 121 16.12 -8.70 -5.44
CA ARG A 121 17.28 -9.44 -5.95
C ARG A 121 18.18 -8.59 -6.87
N ALA A 122 17.63 -7.58 -7.52
CA ALA A 122 18.37 -6.73 -8.45
C ALA A 122 19.32 -5.75 -7.75
N ALA A 123 19.06 -5.40 -6.49
CA ALA A 123 19.88 -4.53 -5.64
C ALA A 123 20.32 -3.23 -6.32
N GLU A 124 21.46 -3.23 -7.02
CA GLU A 124 22.01 -2.06 -7.73
C GLU A 124 21.23 -1.70 -9.00
N GLU A 125 20.68 -2.70 -9.71
CA GLU A 125 19.89 -2.51 -10.95
C GLU A 125 18.39 -2.35 -10.68
N VAL A 126 18.01 -2.04 -9.44
CA VAL A 126 16.59 -1.97 -9.05
C VAL A 126 15.86 -0.84 -9.78
N GLU A 127 16.53 0.28 -10.01
CA GLU A 127 15.99 1.45 -10.71
C GLU A 127 15.63 1.13 -12.16
N GLU A 128 16.56 0.55 -12.92
CA GLU A 128 16.34 0.16 -14.30
C GLU A 128 15.20 -0.86 -14.43
N LYS A 129 15.12 -1.82 -13.50
CA LYS A 129 14.00 -2.79 -13.51
C LYS A 129 12.65 -2.19 -13.15
N ILE A 130 12.62 -1.18 -12.28
CA ILE A 130 11.38 -0.47 -11.98
C ILE A 130 10.93 0.27 -13.24
N GLU A 131 11.83 0.96 -13.94
CA GLU A 131 11.52 1.65 -15.20
C GLU A 131 11.04 0.67 -16.30
N GLU A 132 11.72 -0.46 -16.48
CA GLU A 132 11.28 -1.51 -17.42
C GLU A 132 9.91 -2.08 -17.06
N ALA A 133 9.64 -2.33 -15.78
CA ALA A 133 8.36 -2.84 -15.32
C ALA A 133 7.25 -1.79 -15.50
N ALA A 134 7.58 -0.51 -15.37
CA ALA A 134 6.68 0.60 -15.67
C ALA A 134 6.37 0.67 -17.17
N GLU A 135 7.36 0.49 -18.05
CA GLU A 135 7.17 0.44 -19.50
C GLU A 135 6.27 -0.71 -19.94
N LYS A 136 6.39 -1.87 -19.28
CA LYS A 136 5.55 -3.04 -19.53
C LYS A 136 4.14 -2.92 -18.93
N GLY A 137 3.88 -1.88 -18.11
CA GLY A 137 2.60 -1.69 -17.42
C GLY A 137 2.35 -2.70 -16.29
N GLU A 138 3.41 -3.28 -15.72
CA GLU A 138 3.32 -4.30 -14.67
C GLU A 138 3.28 -3.68 -13.25
N LEU A 139 3.69 -2.41 -13.12
CA LEU A 139 3.55 -1.65 -11.88
C LEU A 139 2.09 -1.24 -11.68
N THR A 140 1.40 -1.99 -10.84
CA THR A 140 0.00 -1.74 -10.47
C THR A 140 -0.12 -1.42 -8.99
N GLU A 141 -1.25 -0.85 -8.57
CA GLU A 141 -1.56 -0.63 -7.14
C GLU A 141 -1.42 -1.92 -6.30
N LEU A 142 -1.67 -3.09 -6.91
CA LEU A 142 -1.47 -4.38 -6.26
C LEU A 142 -0.01 -4.63 -5.84
N VAL A 143 0.96 -4.12 -6.62
CA VAL A 143 2.39 -4.19 -6.26
C VAL A 143 2.66 -3.38 -4.99
N LEU A 144 2.13 -2.15 -4.90
CA LEU A 144 2.25 -1.33 -3.69
C LEU A 144 1.66 -2.03 -2.47
N MET A 145 0.49 -2.64 -2.62
CA MET A 145 -0.16 -3.34 -1.52
C MET A 145 0.59 -4.60 -1.06
N VAL A 146 1.26 -5.31 -1.98
CA VAL A 146 2.14 -6.44 -1.61
C VAL A 146 3.42 -5.94 -0.92
N ILE A 147 4.00 -4.81 -1.33
CA ILE A 147 5.14 -4.18 -0.63
C ILE A 147 4.68 -3.76 0.78
N TRP A 148 3.53 -3.12 0.90
CA TRP A 148 2.96 -2.67 2.17
C TRP A 148 2.72 -3.83 3.13
N ASN A 149 2.19 -4.96 2.63
CA ASN A 149 2.02 -6.17 3.43
C ASN A 149 3.36 -6.71 3.97
N ARG A 150 4.42 -6.75 3.13
CA ARG A 150 5.77 -7.14 3.57
C ARG A 150 6.36 -6.14 4.58
N LEU A 151 6.06 -4.86 4.42
CA LEU A 151 6.53 -3.80 5.29
C LEU A 151 5.86 -3.89 6.68
N ASP A 152 4.56 -4.19 6.74
CA ASP A 152 3.87 -4.45 8.01
C ASP A 152 4.41 -5.68 8.74
N LEU A 153 4.78 -6.75 8.01
CA LEU A 153 5.47 -7.90 8.60
C LEU A 153 6.84 -7.50 9.17
N ALA A 154 7.65 -6.80 8.39
CA ALA A 154 8.98 -6.34 8.81
C ALA A 154 8.93 -5.40 10.03
N ARG A 155 7.87 -4.57 10.15
CA ARG A 155 7.62 -3.73 11.33
C ARG A 155 7.37 -4.54 12.59
N ARG A 156 6.64 -5.66 12.48
CA ARG A 156 6.36 -6.56 13.61
C ARG A 156 7.57 -7.37 14.02
N ASP A 157 8.39 -7.76 13.05
CA ASP A 157 9.64 -8.49 13.28
C ASP A 157 10.80 -7.56 13.71
N GLU A 158 10.55 -6.24 13.83
CA GLU A 158 11.50 -5.19 14.20
C GLU A 158 12.76 -5.11 13.29
N GLU A 159 12.63 -5.54 12.03
CA GLU A 159 13.73 -5.58 11.05
C GLU A 159 13.99 -4.21 10.40
N LYS A 160 14.68 -3.31 11.12
CA LYS A 160 14.92 -1.92 10.70
C LYS A 160 15.52 -1.78 9.29
N ASP A 161 16.41 -2.68 8.89
CA ASP A 161 17.05 -2.62 7.56
C ASP A 161 16.09 -3.01 6.44
N VAL A 162 15.22 -3.99 6.69
CA VAL A 162 14.16 -4.41 5.77
C VAL A 162 13.09 -3.35 5.67
N ILE A 163 12.70 -2.74 6.80
CA ILE A 163 11.76 -1.61 6.80
C ILE A 163 12.28 -0.46 5.94
N ARG A 164 13.56 -0.06 6.10
CA ARG A 164 14.15 1.03 5.31
C ARG A 164 14.19 0.69 3.80
N SER A 165 14.63 -0.50 3.44
CA SER A 165 14.72 -0.91 2.04
C SER A 165 13.35 -1.06 1.38
N LEU A 166 12.35 -1.61 2.08
CA LEU A 166 10.98 -1.70 1.58
C LEU A 166 10.29 -0.33 1.50
N ASP A 167 10.55 0.60 2.43
CA ASP A 167 9.99 1.96 2.36
C ASP A 167 10.54 2.73 1.15
N LEU A 168 11.85 2.61 0.88
CA LEU A 168 12.46 3.18 -0.33
C LEU A 168 11.86 2.58 -1.59
N LEU A 169 11.71 1.25 -1.63
CA LEU A 169 11.10 0.56 -2.76
C LEU A 169 9.64 0.98 -2.96
N TYR A 170 8.86 1.08 -1.87
CA TYR A 170 7.47 1.53 -1.90
C TYR A 170 7.37 2.92 -2.53
N ARG A 171 8.11 3.90 -2.00
CA ARG A 171 8.08 5.28 -2.49
C ARG A 171 8.52 5.38 -3.95
N ARG A 172 9.53 4.61 -4.34
CA ARG A 172 10.03 4.65 -5.73
C ARG A 172 9.02 4.07 -6.71
N VAL A 173 8.41 2.93 -6.37
CA VAL A 173 7.35 2.31 -7.18
C VAL A 173 6.12 3.20 -7.23
N GLU A 174 5.73 3.81 -6.11
CA GLU A 174 4.61 4.76 -6.03
C GLU A 174 4.85 5.98 -6.93
N ALA A 175 6.05 6.56 -6.86
CA ALA A 175 6.43 7.68 -7.71
C ALA A 175 6.41 7.30 -9.21
N GLU A 176 6.81 6.09 -9.57
CA GLU A 176 6.79 5.64 -10.96
C GLU A 176 5.36 5.40 -11.47
N ILE A 177 4.47 4.86 -10.62
CA ILE A 177 3.04 4.73 -10.93
C ILE A 177 2.43 6.12 -11.14
N LEU A 178 2.65 7.05 -10.21
CA LEU A 178 2.14 8.42 -10.30
C LEU A 178 2.68 9.15 -11.54
N LYS A 179 3.95 8.92 -11.91
CA LYS A 179 4.55 9.48 -13.14
C LYS A 179 3.85 8.99 -14.42
N ARG A 180 3.39 7.74 -14.44
CA ARG A 180 2.66 7.16 -15.57
C ARG A 180 1.20 7.60 -15.62
N GLU A 181 0.56 7.70 -14.47
CA GLU A 181 -0.83 8.16 -14.34
C GLU A 181 -0.97 9.68 -14.52
N ALA A 182 0.12 10.44 -14.34
CA ALA A 182 0.12 11.87 -14.53
C ALA A 182 -0.32 12.28 -15.95
N THR A 183 -1.12 13.35 -16.03
CA THR A 183 -1.50 13.98 -17.30
C THR A 183 -0.24 14.48 -18.03
N PRO A 184 -0.28 14.56 -19.37
CA PRO A 184 0.84 15.12 -20.14
C PRO A 184 1.27 16.51 -19.66
N ALA A 185 0.31 17.34 -19.22
CA ALA A 185 0.56 18.64 -18.62
C ALA A 185 1.35 18.57 -17.31
N MET A 186 0.97 17.69 -16.38
CA MET A 186 1.69 17.52 -15.11
C MET A 186 3.07 16.90 -15.30
N ARG A 187 3.23 15.99 -16.28
CA ARG A 187 4.54 15.46 -16.67
C ARG A 187 5.46 16.57 -17.17
N LEU A 188 4.96 17.42 -18.07
CA LEU A 188 5.71 18.58 -18.55
C LEU A 188 6.08 19.53 -17.42
N LEU A 189 5.15 19.84 -16.50
CA LEU A 189 5.46 20.69 -15.34
C LEU A 189 6.60 20.10 -14.50
N ASN A 190 6.53 18.80 -14.18
CA ASN A 190 7.57 18.12 -13.43
C ASN A 190 8.93 18.18 -14.14
N ASP A 191 8.96 17.95 -15.45
CA ASP A 191 10.19 18.04 -16.24
C ASP A 191 10.77 19.46 -16.25
N LEU A 192 9.92 20.49 -16.35
CA LEU A 192 10.33 21.89 -16.29
C LEU A 192 10.91 22.27 -14.92
N LEU A 193 10.31 21.79 -13.85
CA LEU A 193 10.80 22.02 -12.48
C LEU A 193 12.13 21.28 -12.22
N ASN A 194 12.29 20.06 -12.75
CA ASN A 194 13.51 19.27 -12.58
C ASN A 194 14.72 19.87 -13.32
N MET A 195 14.52 20.72 -14.32
CA MET A 195 15.60 21.48 -14.96
C MET A 195 16.12 22.66 -14.12
N HIS A 196 15.45 23.02 -13.03
CA HIS A 196 15.86 24.17 -12.22
C HIS A 196 17.02 23.82 -11.28
N ASP A 197 18.24 24.17 -11.68
CA ASP A 197 19.48 23.94 -10.90
C ASP A 197 19.60 24.78 -9.61
N GLY A 198 18.62 25.64 -9.30
CA GLY A 198 18.59 26.42 -8.05
C GLY A 198 19.26 27.79 -8.11
N TYR A 199 20.07 28.06 -9.14
CA TYR A 199 20.92 29.26 -9.22
C TYR A 199 20.58 30.22 -10.37
N ASP A 200 20.24 29.74 -11.56
CA ASP A 200 19.99 30.58 -12.74
C ASP A 200 18.52 30.57 -13.18
N GLY A 201 17.71 31.45 -12.58
CA GLY A 201 16.29 31.56 -12.92
C GLY A 201 16.03 32.09 -14.34
N GLU A 202 16.92 32.93 -14.88
CA GLU A 202 16.72 33.52 -16.21
C GLU A 202 17.15 32.56 -17.33
N GLY A 203 18.27 31.87 -17.15
CA GLY A 203 18.69 30.77 -18.01
C GLY A 203 17.68 29.64 -18.01
N TRP A 204 17.22 29.23 -16.82
CA TRP A 204 16.17 28.22 -16.66
C TRP A 204 14.88 28.59 -17.39
N LEU A 205 14.39 29.83 -17.27
CA LEU A 205 13.19 30.27 -17.99
C LEU A 205 13.36 30.23 -19.52
N LYS A 206 14.56 30.50 -20.05
CA LYS A 206 14.85 30.38 -21.48
C LYS A 206 14.84 28.93 -21.94
N GLU A 207 15.38 28.02 -21.13
CA GLU A 207 15.32 26.58 -21.39
C GLU A 207 13.90 26.03 -21.29
N CYS A 208 13.13 26.47 -20.30
CA CYS A 208 11.71 26.17 -20.18
C CYS A 208 10.96 26.63 -21.42
N LYS A 209 11.23 27.86 -21.90
CA LYS A 209 10.61 28.39 -23.12
C LYS A 209 10.91 27.51 -24.32
N LYS A 210 12.17 27.11 -24.49
CA LYS A 210 12.59 26.23 -25.59
C LYS A 210 11.87 24.88 -25.53
N ARG A 211 11.85 24.23 -24.36
CA ARG A 211 11.15 22.95 -24.15
C ARG A 211 9.64 23.06 -24.39
N MET A 212 9.01 24.14 -23.93
CA MET A 212 7.60 24.40 -24.17
C MET A 212 7.28 24.57 -25.67
N VAL A 213 8.13 25.30 -26.40
CA VAL A 213 8.01 25.42 -27.87
C VAL A 213 8.20 24.07 -28.55
N ASP A 214 9.15 23.25 -28.10
CA ASP A 214 9.36 21.92 -28.70
C ASP A 214 8.23 20.93 -28.38
N THR A 215 7.51 21.10 -27.26
CA THR A 215 6.49 20.16 -26.77
C THR A 215 5.07 20.55 -27.16
N PHE A 216 4.72 21.83 -27.14
CA PHE A 216 3.35 22.25 -27.47
C PHE A 216 3.09 22.09 -28.98
N PRO A 217 1.92 21.60 -29.40
CA PRO A 217 1.54 21.69 -30.80
C PRO A 217 1.28 23.16 -31.20
N ARG A 218 1.48 23.48 -32.47
CA ARG A 218 1.14 24.80 -33.01
C ARG A 218 -0.38 24.94 -33.10
N GLU A 219 -0.94 25.87 -32.33
CA GLU A 219 -2.38 26.16 -32.28
C GLU A 219 -2.90 26.94 -33.51
N ASP A 220 -2.39 26.68 -34.70
CA ASP A 220 -2.91 27.29 -35.94
C ASP A 220 -4.26 26.66 -36.31
N PRO A 221 -5.31 27.42 -36.65
CA PRO A 221 -6.64 26.87 -36.97
C PRO A 221 -6.60 25.77 -38.04
N PHE A 222 -5.66 25.83 -38.98
CA PHE A 222 -5.47 24.79 -39.98
C PHE A 222 -4.75 23.56 -39.39
N SER A 223 -3.83 23.72 -38.45
CA SER A 223 -3.15 22.59 -37.79
C SER A 223 -4.06 21.81 -36.83
N ILE A 224 -5.06 22.47 -36.24
CA ILE A 224 -6.06 21.82 -35.35
C ILE A 224 -7.14 21.08 -36.16
N LEU A 225 -7.53 21.63 -37.31
CA LEU A 225 -8.66 21.11 -38.10
C LEU A 225 -8.24 20.14 -39.21
N VAL A 226 -6.99 20.19 -39.67
CA VAL A 226 -6.50 19.39 -40.79
C VAL A 226 -5.85 18.11 -40.27
N PRO A 227 -6.35 16.92 -40.67
CA PRO A 227 -5.73 15.65 -40.31
C PRO A 227 -4.28 15.54 -40.77
N GLU A 228 -3.45 14.82 -40.01
CA GLU A 228 -2.07 14.52 -40.42
C GLU A 228 -2.04 13.87 -41.81
N GLY A 229 -1.27 14.46 -42.73
CA GLY A 229 -1.12 13.96 -44.10
C GLY A 229 -2.16 14.46 -45.11
N PHE A 230 -3.03 15.41 -44.74
CA PHE A 230 -3.90 16.11 -45.68
C PHE A 230 -3.18 17.31 -46.30
N ASP A 231 -2.93 17.22 -47.61
CA ASP A 231 -2.37 18.32 -48.40
C ASP A 231 -3.46 19.36 -48.67
N ILE A 232 -3.37 20.51 -47.99
CA ILE A 232 -4.34 21.61 -48.08
C ILE A 232 -4.42 22.17 -49.51
N ASP A 233 -3.29 22.22 -50.22
CA ASP A 233 -3.24 22.80 -51.57
C ASP A 233 -3.86 21.85 -52.59
N LYS A 234 -3.61 20.54 -52.44
CA LYS A 234 -4.11 19.52 -53.37
C LYS A 234 -5.44 18.90 -52.97
N HIS A 235 -5.96 19.22 -51.78
CA HIS A 235 -7.19 18.67 -51.21
C HIS A 235 -7.19 17.13 -51.19
N GLN A 236 -6.02 16.54 -50.95
CA GLN A 236 -5.81 15.10 -50.97
C GLN A 236 -5.26 14.63 -49.63
N GLY A 237 -5.87 13.60 -49.07
CA GLY A 237 -5.39 12.92 -47.88
C GLY A 237 -6.50 12.17 -47.15
N PRO A 238 -6.15 11.30 -46.19
CA PRO A 238 -7.11 10.66 -45.33
C PRO A 238 -7.81 11.72 -44.45
N LEU A 239 -9.14 11.82 -44.52
CA LEU A 239 -9.93 12.68 -43.62
C LEU A 239 -10.10 12.09 -42.21
N ARG A 240 -9.26 11.14 -41.81
CA ARG A 240 -9.31 10.54 -40.47
C ARG A 240 -8.64 11.48 -39.50
N LEU A 241 -9.43 12.13 -38.65
CA LEU A 241 -8.92 12.79 -37.45
C LEU A 241 -8.12 11.74 -36.64
N PRO A 242 -6.92 12.08 -36.12
CA PRO A 242 -6.24 11.25 -35.15
C PRO A 242 -7.19 11.06 -33.96
N LEU A 243 -7.69 9.83 -33.77
CA LEU A 243 -8.76 9.56 -32.81
C LEU A 243 -8.27 9.64 -31.35
N GLU A 244 -6.96 9.80 -31.13
CA GLU A 244 -6.25 9.61 -29.86
C GLU A 244 -5.09 10.61 -29.66
N ALA A 245 -5.13 11.79 -30.27
CA ALA A 245 -4.14 12.81 -29.96
C ALA A 245 -4.59 13.58 -28.70
N ASP A 246 -4.37 13.00 -27.53
CA ASP A 246 -4.61 13.63 -26.22
C ASP A 246 -3.84 14.95 -26.05
N ASP A 247 -2.86 15.22 -26.92
CA ASP A 247 -1.99 16.38 -26.85
C ASP A 247 -2.42 17.56 -27.74
N VAL A 248 -3.51 17.49 -28.51
CA VAL A 248 -3.91 18.54 -29.48
C VAL A 248 -4.08 19.91 -28.83
N LEU A 249 -4.52 19.96 -27.57
CA LEU A 249 -4.71 21.19 -26.79
C LEU A 249 -3.80 21.24 -25.56
N LEU A 250 -2.64 20.58 -25.62
CA LEU A 250 -1.73 20.43 -24.47
C LEU A 250 -1.40 21.75 -23.76
N ARG A 251 -1.26 22.88 -24.49
CA ARG A 251 -1.00 24.18 -23.85
C ARG A 251 -2.19 24.68 -23.05
N VAL A 252 -3.41 24.51 -23.56
CA VAL A 252 -4.65 24.90 -22.87
C VAL A 252 -4.86 24.02 -21.64
N ASP A 253 -4.66 22.71 -21.78
CA ASP A 253 -4.76 21.76 -20.68
C ASP A 253 -3.68 22.03 -19.63
N PHE A 254 -2.45 22.34 -20.05
CA PHE A 254 -1.37 22.77 -19.17
C PHE A 254 -1.73 24.01 -18.36
N VAL A 255 -2.19 25.09 -19.01
CA VAL A 255 -2.57 26.32 -18.30
C VAL A 255 -3.72 26.04 -17.32
N ARG A 256 -4.74 25.28 -17.74
CA ARG A 256 -5.90 24.97 -16.89
C ARG A 256 -5.53 24.13 -15.67
N GLU A 257 -4.77 23.06 -15.87
CA GLU A 257 -4.41 22.13 -14.79
C GLU A 257 -3.38 22.74 -13.83
N VAL A 258 -2.40 23.48 -14.35
CA VAL A 258 -1.40 24.17 -13.50
C VAL A 258 -2.05 25.30 -12.70
N ASP A 259 -2.99 26.05 -13.28
CA ASP A 259 -3.74 27.07 -12.53
C ASP A 259 -4.62 26.44 -11.44
N ALA A 260 -5.32 25.34 -11.73
CA ALA A 260 -6.09 24.60 -10.74
C ALA A 260 -5.21 24.11 -9.57
N LEU A 261 -4.03 23.53 -9.87
CA LEU A 261 -3.05 23.12 -8.87
C LEU A 261 -2.58 24.30 -8.01
N LEU A 262 -2.29 25.45 -8.62
CA LEU A 262 -1.90 26.66 -7.87
C LEU A 262 -3.01 27.14 -6.94
N GLN A 263 -4.28 27.05 -7.35
CA GLN A 263 -5.42 27.41 -6.51
C GLN A 263 -5.54 26.47 -5.30
N GLU A 264 -5.39 25.16 -5.48
CA GLU A 264 -5.39 24.17 -4.40
C GLU A 264 -4.27 24.42 -3.39
N VAL A 265 -3.03 24.59 -3.87
CA VAL A 265 -1.87 24.84 -3.01
C VAL A 265 -2.00 26.15 -2.23
N ARG A 266 -2.58 27.20 -2.84
CA ARG A 266 -2.85 28.47 -2.16
C ARG A 266 -3.95 28.33 -1.09
N ALA A 267 -4.98 27.52 -1.34
CA ALA A 267 -6.03 27.26 -0.36
C ALA A 267 -5.47 26.59 0.90
N GLU A 268 -4.65 25.54 0.73
CA GLU A 268 -3.97 24.87 1.85
C GLU A 268 -3.03 25.81 2.63
N GLN A 269 -2.35 26.75 1.95
CA GLN A 269 -1.50 27.71 2.63
C GLN A 269 -2.26 28.66 3.55
N ASN A 270 -3.47 29.08 3.17
CA ASN A 270 -4.25 29.99 3.99
C ASN A 270 -4.73 29.34 5.28
N GLU A 271 -4.95 28.02 5.29
CA GLU A 271 -5.34 27.28 6.49
C GLU A 271 -4.19 27.16 7.51
N VAL A 272 -2.93 27.08 7.04
CA VAL A 272 -1.74 26.83 7.88
C VAL A 272 -1.11 28.10 8.46
N GLN A 273 -1.49 29.29 7.98
CA GLN A 273 -0.88 30.59 8.33
C GLN A 273 -1.02 31.04 9.81
N ASN A 274 -1.63 30.26 10.69
CA ASN A 274 -1.99 30.69 12.05
C ASN A 274 -0.95 30.36 13.15
N ALA A 275 0.25 29.89 12.82
CA ALA A 275 1.29 29.59 13.81
C ALA A 275 2.32 30.72 13.92
N GLN A 276 2.09 31.66 14.84
CA GLN A 276 2.96 32.82 15.05
C GLN A 276 3.72 32.70 16.37
N GLY A 277 4.85 31.99 16.35
CA GLY A 277 5.75 31.80 17.49
C GLY A 277 7.23 31.98 17.13
N LEU A 278 8.07 32.22 18.14
CA LEU A 278 9.54 32.24 18.00
C LEU A 278 10.19 30.89 18.36
N ASP A 279 9.38 29.88 18.65
CA ASP A 279 9.84 28.54 19.03
C ASP A 279 10.53 27.84 17.85
N ALA A 280 11.40 26.88 18.15
CA ALA A 280 12.13 26.11 17.13
C ALA A 280 11.17 25.46 16.10
N GLU A 281 10.03 24.95 16.58
CA GLU A 281 8.97 24.38 15.73
C GLU A 281 8.30 25.45 14.84
N SER A 282 8.10 26.66 15.38
CA SER A 282 7.55 27.78 14.62
C SER A 282 8.53 28.27 13.55
N ILE A 283 9.83 28.34 13.86
CA ILE A 283 10.86 28.69 12.87
C ILE A 283 10.94 27.64 11.75
N ALA A 284 10.88 26.34 12.10
CA ALA A 284 10.88 25.26 11.13
C ALA A 284 9.64 25.33 10.21
N SER A 285 8.46 25.58 10.78
CA SER A 285 7.23 25.76 9.99
C SER A 285 7.31 26.96 9.05
N ARG A 286 7.90 28.07 9.49
CA ARG A 286 8.13 29.28 8.68
C ARG A 286 9.11 29.02 7.54
N LEU A 287 10.21 28.31 7.78
CA LEU A 287 11.17 27.95 6.73
C LEU A 287 10.51 27.03 5.69
N LYS A 288 9.76 26.02 6.13
CA LYS A 288 8.97 25.16 5.24
C LYS A 288 7.97 25.96 4.41
N GLN A 289 7.33 26.97 5.00
CA GLN A 289 6.42 27.86 4.29
C GLN A 289 7.15 28.73 3.27
N GLN A 290 8.34 29.25 3.59
CA GLN A 290 9.16 30.01 2.66
C GLN A 290 9.59 29.16 1.46
N GLU A 291 9.98 27.91 1.67
CA GLU A 291 10.30 26.96 0.59
C GLU A 291 9.08 26.72 -0.30
N LYS A 292 7.91 26.46 0.30
CA LYS A 292 6.64 26.33 -0.44
C LYS A 292 6.33 27.58 -1.26
N GLN A 293 6.50 28.77 -0.69
CA GLN A 293 6.28 30.04 -1.41
C GLN A 293 7.25 30.23 -2.57
N ARG A 294 8.52 29.80 -2.43
CA ARG A 294 9.48 29.83 -3.54
C ARG A 294 9.03 28.90 -4.66
N ALA A 295 8.60 27.67 -4.33
CA ALA A 295 8.09 26.73 -5.32
C ALA A 295 6.86 27.29 -6.07
N ILE A 296 5.92 27.92 -5.35
CA ILE A 296 4.75 28.58 -5.97
C ILE A 296 5.19 29.64 -6.98
N ARG A 297 6.14 30.52 -6.62
CA ARG A 297 6.63 31.56 -7.54
C ARG A 297 7.29 30.99 -8.79
N LEU A 298 7.99 29.85 -8.67
CA LEU A 298 8.55 29.16 -9.83
C LEU A 298 7.45 28.66 -10.75
N VAL A 299 6.42 28.02 -10.20
CA VAL A 299 5.28 27.53 -10.98
C VAL A 299 4.50 28.68 -11.63
N GLU A 300 4.30 29.79 -10.91
CA GLU A 300 3.70 31.02 -11.47
C GLU A 300 4.50 31.56 -12.66
N ALA A 301 5.83 31.59 -12.56
CA ALA A 301 6.68 32.04 -13.66
C ALA A 301 6.59 31.13 -14.89
N ILE A 302 6.47 29.81 -14.69
CA ILE A 302 6.23 28.84 -15.78
C ILE A 302 4.85 29.06 -16.40
N LEU A 303 3.82 29.29 -15.59
CA LEU A 303 2.46 29.54 -16.06
C LEU A 303 2.38 30.83 -16.89
N ASP A 304 2.97 31.92 -16.40
CA ASP A 304 3.06 33.19 -17.11
C ASP A 304 3.81 33.03 -18.45
N LEU A 305 4.86 32.21 -18.47
CA LEU A 305 5.60 31.89 -19.69
C LEU A 305 4.74 31.11 -20.69
N ALA A 306 3.94 30.13 -20.24
CA ALA A 306 3.04 29.35 -21.09
C ALA A 306 1.93 30.21 -21.72
N ILE A 307 1.37 31.15 -20.94
CA ILE A 307 0.33 32.08 -21.40
C ILE A 307 0.89 33.02 -22.47
N ASN A 308 2.08 33.57 -22.24
CA ASN A 308 2.72 34.56 -23.10
C ASN A 308 3.65 33.94 -24.15
N LEU A 309 3.59 32.62 -24.35
CA LEU A 309 4.45 31.92 -25.28
C LEU A 309 4.21 32.39 -26.71
N LYS A 310 5.31 32.72 -27.40
CA LYS A 310 5.31 33.07 -28.83
C LYS A 310 6.21 32.10 -29.57
N TRP A 311 5.69 31.60 -30.68
CA TRP A 311 6.35 30.76 -31.68
C TRP A 311 7.32 31.57 -32.53
#